data_AF-R0KKM1-F1
#
_entry.id   AF-R0KKM1-F1
#
_cell.length_a   1.000
_cell.length_b   1.000
_cell.length_c   1.000
_cell.angle_alpha   90.00
_cell.angle_beta   90.00
_cell.angle_gamma   90.00
#
_symmetry.space_group_name_H-M   'P 1'
#
loop_
_entity.id
_entity.type
_entity.pdbx_description
1 polymer ?
#
loop_
_entity_poly.entity_id
_entity_poly.type
_entity_poly.pdbx_seq_one_letter_code
_entity_poly.pdbx_strand_id
1 'polypeptide(L)'
;MKTSFAALASFATLTSAARLLLQIPNTALVNPATLPSTTHATLQSSGPPLDAYLTRSNTFNFNNISVGSYLATIHCRDYAFEPLRIDVALEEAVEGSGEMKEVIKAWQTFLGNEWDNKGEIRGEGGNGLVIEARPVGPKYFYQERQGFSPLSFLKNPMIIMAVVSMGLIFGMPKLMENMDPEMKEEFEEMQKNGVLGSGTTNTAQQLQNFDLASWMAGKTDSGSASATTQSSAGQAKKR
;
A
#
# COMPACT_ATOMS: atom_id res chain seq x y z
N MET A 1 -77.49 -22.02 4.97
CA MET A 1 -76.24 -21.56 4.34
C MET A 1 -75.56 -20.61 5.31
N LYS A 2 -74.46 -21.02 5.95
CA LYS A 2 -73.67 -20.18 6.85
C LYS A 2 -72.34 -19.92 6.16
N THR A 3 -72.13 -18.71 5.66
CA THR A 3 -70.88 -18.30 5.01
C THR A 3 -69.93 -17.76 6.07
N SER A 4 -68.91 -18.53 6.41
CA SER A 4 -67.81 -18.07 7.25
C SER A 4 -66.87 -17.17 6.44
N PHE A 5 -66.80 -15.89 6.78
CA PHE A 5 -65.78 -14.97 6.28
C PHE A 5 -64.48 -15.24 7.04
N ALA A 6 -63.49 -15.83 6.36
CA ALA A 6 -62.13 -15.94 6.88
C ALA A 6 -61.45 -14.57 6.73
N ALA A 7 -61.18 -13.91 7.86
CA ALA A 7 -60.40 -12.69 7.90
C ALA A 7 -58.91 -13.03 7.65
N LEU A 8 -58.42 -12.68 6.47
CA LEU A 8 -57.01 -12.70 6.11
C LEU A 8 -56.32 -11.53 6.84
N ALA A 9 -55.84 -11.79 8.06
CA ALA A 9 -54.97 -10.86 8.78
C ALA A 9 -53.60 -10.85 8.10
N SER A 10 -53.39 -9.89 7.21
CA SER A 10 -52.09 -9.52 6.69
C SER A 10 -51.22 -9.05 7.86
N PHE A 11 -50.26 -9.88 8.28
CA PHE A 11 -49.21 -9.49 9.21
C PHE A 11 -48.39 -8.37 8.56
N ALA A 12 -48.66 -7.12 8.96
CA ALA A 12 -47.75 -6.02 8.72
C ALA A 12 -46.51 -6.28 9.59
N THR A 13 -45.47 -6.89 9.02
CA THR A 13 -44.15 -6.91 9.64
C THR A 13 -43.74 -5.45 9.83
N LEU A 14 -43.72 -4.96 11.06
CA LEU A 14 -43.07 -3.70 11.41
C LEU A 14 -41.60 -3.84 11.02
N THR A 15 -41.25 -3.31 9.84
CA THR A 15 -39.87 -3.26 9.40
C THR A 15 -39.17 -2.25 10.29
N SER A 16 -38.29 -2.74 11.16
CA SER A 16 -37.38 -1.89 11.92
C SER A 16 -36.44 -1.20 10.93
N ALA A 17 -36.32 0.12 11.04
CA ALA A 17 -35.70 0.99 10.08
C ALA A 17 -34.64 1.85 10.79
N ALA A 18 -33.41 1.33 10.85
CA ALA A 18 -32.30 2.07 11.45
C ALA A 18 -31.88 3.25 10.57
N ARG A 19 -31.49 4.35 11.23
CA ARG A 19 -30.88 5.51 10.60
C ARG A 19 -29.42 5.60 11.00
N LEU A 20 -28.56 5.85 10.01
CA LEU A 20 -27.14 6.03 10.19
C LEU A 20 -26.66 7.29 9.47
N LEU A 21 -25.76 8.02 10.12
CA LEU A 21 -25.05 9.14 9.54
C LEU A 21 -23.55 8.84 9.49
N LEU A 22 -22.95 8.87 8.30
CA LEU A 22 -21.50 8.87 8.15
C LEU A 22 -21.02 10.31 7.98
N GLN A 23 -20.14 10.78 8.84
CA GLN A 23 -19.59 12.14 8.80
C GLN A 23 -18.15 12.12 8.31
N ILE A 24 -17.82 13.02 7.38
CA ILE A 24 -16.43 13.27 7.00
C ILE A 24 -15.87 14.33 7.96
N PRO A 25 -14.86 14.00 8.79
CA PRO A 25 -14.23 14.97 9.67
C PRO A 25 -13.41 15.97 8.86
N ASN A 26 -13.39 17.22 9.30
CA ASN A 26 -12.45 18.21 8.77
C ASN A 26 -11.08 17.96 9.41
N THR A 27 -10.10 17.57 8.61
CA THR A 27 -8.74 17.22 9.07
C THR A 27 -7.71 17.95 8.23
N ALA A 28 -6.44 17.96 8.67
CA ALA A 28 -5.36 18.56 7.88
C ALA A 28 -5.21 17.94 6.47
N LEU A 29 -5.65 16.69 6.29
CA LEU A 29 -5.58 15.97 5.02
C LEU A 29 -6.75 16.29 4.08
N VAL A 30 -7.95 16.50 4.64
CA VAL A 30 -9.19 16.66 3.88
C VAL A 30 -10.03 17.79 4.43
N ASN A 31 -10.35 18.74 3.56
CA ASN A 31 -11.44 19.68 3.74
C ASN A 31 -12.69 19.16 3.01
N PRO A 32 -13.77 18.81 3.72
CA PRO A 32 -14.99 18.29 3.08
C PRO A 32 -15.60 19.21 2.01
N ALA A 33 -15.40 20.53 2.13
CA ALA A 33 -15.94 21.50 1.18
C ALA A 33 -15.25 21.47 -0.20
N THR A 34 -14.05 20.88 -0.29
CA THR A 34 -13.30 20.75 -1.55
C THR A 34 -13.53 19.39 -2.22
N LEU A 35 -14.32 18.51 -1.61
CA LEU A 35 -14.61 17.20 -2.20
C LEU A 35 -15.46 17.34 -3.47
N PRO A 36 -15.22 16.49 -4.48
CA PRO A 36 -16.00 16.53 -5.71
C PRO A 36 -17.46 16.16 -5.43
N SER A 37 -18.39 16.75 -6.18
CA SER A 37 -19.83 16.47 -6.08
C SER A 37 -20.22 15.02 -6.40
N THR A 38 -19.32 14.28 -7.07
CA THR A 38 -19.48 12.84 -7.35
C THR A 38 -19.24 11.96 -6.12
N THR A 39 -18.83 12.55 -4.99
CA THR A 39 -18.56 11.81 -3.76
C THR A 39 -19.86 11.25 -3.19
N HIS A 40 -19.92 9.93 -3.09
CA HIS A 40 -21.06 9.21 -2.53
C HIS A 40 -20.55 8.07 -1.66
N ALA A 41 -21.39 7.64 -0.72
CA ALA A 41 -21.16 6.48 0.12
C ALA A 41 -22.14 5.38 -0.27
N THR A 42 -21.70 4.14 -0.22
CA THR A 42 -22.52 2.96 -0.50
C THR A 42 -22.50 2.01 0.69
N LEU A 43 -23.66 1.53 1.12
CA LEU A 43 -23.82 0.42 2.06
C LEU A 43 -24.18 -0.84 1.28
N GLN A 44 -23.29 -1.81 1.30
CA GLN A 44 -23.46 -3.07 0.62
C GLN A 44 -23.68 -4.21 1.62
N SER A 45 -24.67 -5.06 1.35
CA SER A 45 -24.89 -6.32 2.07
C SER A 45 -25.22 -7.41 1.03
N SER A 46 -26.17 -8.31 1.33
CA SER A 46 -26.64 -9.34 0.41
C SER A 46 -27.64 -8.85 -0.65
N GLY A 47 -28.14 -7.62 -0.53
CA GLY A 47 -29.15 -7.02 -1.42
C GLY A 47 -28.62 -5.89 -2.30
N PRO A 48 -29.52 -5.11 -2.93
CA PRO A 48 -29.17 -3.89 -3.65
C PRO A 48 -28.38 -2.93 -2.75
N PRO A 49 -27.30 -2.31 -3.24
CA PRO A 49 -26.56 -1.33 -2.45
C PRO A 49 -27.45 -0.12 -2.17
N LEU A 50 -27.35 0.40 -0.94
CA LEU A 50 -27.95 1.67 -0.58
C LEU A 50 -26.92 2.76 -0.81
N ASP A 51 -27.29 3.78 -1.57
CA ASP A 51 -26.40 4.88 -1.91
C ASP A 51 -26.83 6.18 -1.21
N ALA A 52 -25.86 6.94 -0.73
CA ALA A 52 -26.08 8.26 -0.16
C ALA A 52 -25.05 9.26 -0.69
N TYR A 53 -25.52 10.46 -1.04
CA TYR A 53 -24.65 11.54 -1.51
C TYR A 53 -24.18 12.43 -0.36
N LEU A 54 -23.04 13.09 -0.56
CA LEU A 54 -22.48 14.03 0.41
C LEU A 54 -23.40 15.25 0.56
N THR A 55 -23.83 15.52 1.79
CA THR A 55 -24.64 16.70 2.12
C THR A 55 -23.77 17.91 2.47
N ARG A 56 -24.38 19.11 2.52
CA ARG A 56 -23.70 20.35 2.97
C ARG A 56 -23.23 20.31 4.43
N SER A 57 -23.78 19.40 5.24
CA SER A 57 -23.31 19.14 6.61
C SER A 57 -22.11 18.19 6.67
N ASN A 58 -21.50 17.85 5.53
CA ASN A 58 -20.39 16.90 5.41
C ASN A 58 -20.76 15.49 5.88
N THR A 59 -22.02 15.11 5.73
CA THR A 59 -22.55 13.82 6.15
C THR A 59 -23.22 13.08 5.00
N PHE A 60 -23.20 11.74 5.07
CA PHE A 60 -24.00 10.84 4.25
C PHE A 60 -25.13 10.29 5.11
N ASN A 61 -26.37 10.39 4.62
CA ASN A 61 -27.54 9.99 5.39
C ASN A 61 -28.14 8.71 4.81
N PHE A 62 -28.07 7.63 5.59
CA PHE A 62 -28.70 6.36 5.28
C PHE A 62 -29.92 6.19 6.18
N ASN A 63 -31.08 6.06 5.55
CA ASN A 63 -32.35 5.84 6.23
C ASN A 63 -32.89 4.46 5.85
N ASN A 64 -33.73 3.89 6.73
CA ASN A 64 -34.42 2.63 6.47
C ASN A 64 -33.46 1.45 6.24
N ILE A 65 -32.45 1.33 7.10
CA ILE A 65 -31.51 0.22 7.08
C ILE A 65 -32.11 -0.93 7.89
N SER A 66 -32.22 -2.10 7.26
CA SER A 66 -32.70 -3.31 7.94
C SER A 66 -31.61 -3.92 8.84
N VAL A 67 -32.02 -4.79 9.76
CA VAL A 67 -31.11 -5.58 10.59
C VAL A 67 -30.19 -6.42 9.72
N GLY A 68 -28.89 -6.41 10.01
CA GLY A 68 -27.89 -7.12 9.21
C GLY A 68 -26.51 -6.50 9.29
N SER A 69 -25.55 -7.14 8.61
CA SER A 69 -24.19 -6.66 8.47
C SER A 69 -23.98 -6.01 7.10
N TYR A 70 -23.38 -4.83 7.10
CA TYR A 70 -23.15 -3.99 5.93
C TYR A 70 -21.69 -3.58 5.82
N LEU A 71 -21.20 -3.47 4.59
CA LEU A 71 -19.94 -2.83 4.24
C LEU A 71 -20.23 -1.40 3.78
N ALA A 72 -19.76 -0.42 4.53
CA ALA A 72 -19.79 0.98 4.14
C ALA A 72 -18.49 1.37 3.46
N THR A 73 -18.61 1.88 2.23
CA THR A 73 -17.50 2.41 1.45
C THR A 73 -17.83 3.80 0.94
N ILE A 74 -16.84 4.70 0.96
CA ILE A 74 -16.98 6.05 0.41
C ILE A 74 -16.18 6.14 -0.88
N HIS A 75 -16.88 6.46 -1.96
CA HIS A 75 -16.31 6.61 -3.28
C HIS A 75 -16.05 8.08 -3.54
N CYS A 76 -14.77 8.45 -3.55
CA CYS A 76 -14.29 9.77 -3.93
C CYS A 76 -13.21 9.64 -4.99
N ARG A 77 -13.12 10.63 -5.89
CA ARG A 77 -12.06 10.68 -6.89
C ARG A 77 -10.72 11.01 -6.24
N ASP A 78 -10.67 12.05 -5.41
CA ASP A 78 -9.40 12.66 -5.01
C ASP A 78 -8.82 12.05 -3.72
N TYR A 79 -9.66 11.41 -2.89
CA TYR A 79 -9.26 10.83 -1.62
C TYR A 79 -9.76 9.39 -1.45
N ALA A 80 -9.00 8.60 -0.69
CA ALA A 80 -9.39 7.29 -0.18
C ALA A 80 -9.86 7.42 1.27
N PHE A 81 -10.94 6.72 1.59
CA PHE A 81 -11.50 6.62 2.94
C PHE A 81 -11.39 5.19 3.43
N GLU A 82 -11.38 5.02 4.74
CA GLU A 82 -11.39 3.70 5.34
C GLU A 82 -12.74 2.99 5.11
N PRO A 83 -12.74 1.68 4.82
CA PRO A 83 -13.98 0.92 4.80
C PRO A 83 -14.43 0.63 6.22
N LEU A 84 -15.74 0.71 6.45
CA LEU A 84 -16.35 0.43 7.75
C LEU A 84 -17.29 -0.78 7.61
N ARG A 85 -17.22 -1.70 8.56
CA ARG A 85 -18.24 -2.73 8.77
C ARG A 85 -19.27 -2.17 9.73
N ILE A 86 -20.55 -2.28 9.39
CA ILE A 86 -21.66 -1.78 10.18
C ILE A 86 -22.60 -2.94 10.44
N ASP A 87 -22.73 -3.36 11.69
CA ASP A 87 -23.72 -4.35 12.10
C ASP A 87 -24.88 -3.62 12.78
N VAL A 88 -26.09 -3.85 12.25
CA VAL A 88 -27.35 -3.39 12.84
C VAL A 88 -28.01 -4.60 13.49
N ALA A 89 -28.19 -4.54 14.80
CA ALA A 89 -28.82 -5.57 15.61
C ALA A 89 -30.05 -5.02 16.34
N LEU A 90 -30.98 -5.88 16.72
CA LEU A 90 -32.07 -5.56 17.64
C LEU A 90 -31.68 -6.12 19.01
N GLU A 91 -31.49 -5.23 19.97
CA GLU A 91 -31.21 -5.58 21.37
C GLU A 91 -32.38 -5.11 22.24
N GLU A 92 -32.71 -5.86 23.28
CA GLU A 92 -33.74 -5.43 24.23
C GLU A 92 -33.23 -4.22 25.04
N ALA A 93 -34.03 -3.16 25.12
CA ALA A 93 -33.65 -1.93 25.81
C ALA A 93 -33.40 -2.13 27.31
N VAL A 94 -34.14 -3.06 27.91
CA VAL A 94 -34.04 -3.52 29.28
C VAL A 94 -34.38 -5.00 29.25
N GLU A 95 -33.53 -5.85 29.81
CA GLU A 95 -33.75 -7.30 29.86
C GLU A 95 -35.17 -7.61 30.40
N GLY A 96 -36.03 -8.16 29.53
CA GLY A 96 -37.40 -8.53 29.89
C GLY A 96 -38.49 -7.46 29.72
N SER A 97 -38.20 -6.27 29.16
CA SER A 97 -39.27 -5.30 28.81
C SER A 97 -39.97 -5.62 27.48
N GLY A 98 -39.37 -6.47 26.64
CA GLY A 98 -39.86 -6.76 25.29
C GLY A 98 -39.74 -5.59 24.30
N GLU A 99 -39.20 -4.45 24.72
CA GLU A 99 -38.92 -3.32 23.83
C GLU A 99 -37.58 -3.56 23.10
N MET A 100 -37.67 -3.96 21.83
CA MET A 100 -36.50 -4.09 20.97
C MET A 100 -36.05 -2.69 20.49
N LYS A 101 -34.80 -2.34 20.76
CA LYS A 101 -34.12 -1.16 20.21
C LYS A 101 -33.06 -1.57 19.22
N GLU A 102 -32.93 -0.77 18.18
CA GLU A 102 -31.87 -0.93 17.19
C GLU A 102 -30.55 -0.45 17.78
N VAL A 103 -29.55 -1.31 17.76
CA VAL A 103 -28.17 -1.01 18.12
C VAL A 103 -27.31 -1.16 16.87
N ILE A 104 -26.58 -0.09 16.57
CA ILE A 104 -25.67 0.01 15.44
C ILE A 104 -24.26 -0.01 16.00
N LYS A 105 -23.46 -0.97 15.54
CA LYS A 105 -22.05 -1.10 15.88
C LYS A 105 -21.24 -0.95 14.60
N ALA A 106 -20.18 -0.15 14.67
CA ALA A 106 -19.33 0.13 13.54
C ALA A 106 -17.87 -0.21 13.86
N TRP A 107 -17.24 -0.96 12.96
CA TRP A 107 -15.85 -1.35 13.04
C TRP A 107 -15.10 -0.88 11.81
N GLN A 108 -13.83 -0.53 11.97
CA GLN A 108 -12.92 -0.40 10.85
C GLN A 108 -12.63 -1.78 10.29
N THR A 109 -12.72 -1.92 8.97
CA THR A 109 -12.38 -3.16 8.28
C THR A 109 -11.35 -2.89 7.18
N PHE A 110 -10.74 -3.96 6.68
CA PHE A 110 -9.78 -3.91 5.59
C PHE A 110 -10.20 -4.92 4.52
N LEU A 111 -10.13 -4.52 3.26
CA LEU A 111 -10.43 -5.42 2.15
C LEU A 111 -9.42 -6.57 2.15
N GLY A 112 -9.91 -7.79 1.99
CA GLY A 112 -9.11 -9.02 1.98
C GLY A 112 -9.08 -9.79 3.30
N ASN A 113 -9.60 -9.22 4.39
CA ASN A 113 -9.77 -9.93 5.65
C ASN A 113 -11.08 -10.74 5.66
N GLU A 114 -11.12 -11.81 6.46
CA GLU A 114 -12.36 -12.53 6.73
C GLU A 114 -13.39 -11.62 7.37
N TRP A 115 -14.68 -11.82 7.04
CA TRP A 115 -15.75 -10.95 7.55
C TRP A 115 -15.77 -10.93 9.07
N ASP A 116 -15.60 -12.09 9.72
CA ASP A 116 -15.62 -12.24 11.18
C ASP A 116 -14.45 -11.57 11.90
N ASN A 117 -13.39 -11.20 11.18
CA ASN A 117 -12.29 -10.42 11.72
C ASN A 117 -12.71 -8.95 11.86
N LYS A 118 -13.28 -8.62 13.02
CA LYS A 118 -13.67 -7.26 13.39
C LYS A 118 -12.44 -6.48 13.85
N GLY A 119 -12.16 -5.37 13.17
CA GLY A 119 -11.08 -4.46 13.55
C GLY A 119 -11.46 -3.53 14.72
N GLU A 120 -10.84 -2.35 14.76
CA GLU A 120 -11.10 -1.33 15.77
C GLU A 120 -12.54 -0.82 15.73
N ILE A 121 -13.19 -0.67 16.89
CA ILE A 121 -14.53 -0.10 16.99
C ILE A 121 -14.45 1.41 16.73
N ARG A 122 -15.25 1.90 15.78
CA ARG A 122 -15.37 3.34 15.47
C ARG A 122 -16.57 4.02 16.11
N GLY A 123 -17.58 3.24 16.50
CA GLY A 123 -18.72 3.76 17.23
C GLY A 123 -19.75 2.67 17.53
N GLU A 124 -20.49 2.91 18.60
CA GLU A 124 -21.64 2.10 19.00
C GLU A 124 -22.74 3.04 19.48
N GLY A 125 -23.98 2.78 19.08
CA GLY A 125 -25.12 3.55 19.55
C GLY A 125 -26.43 3.11 18.92
N GLY A 126 -27.48 3.86 19.22
CA GLY A 126 -28.83 3.56 18.72
C GLY A 126 -29.14 4.16 17.35
N ASN A 127 -30.44 4.27 17.07
CA ASN A 127 -30.94 4.93 15.87
C ASN A 127 -30.45 6.39 15.78
N GLY A 128 -29.81 6.76 14.65
CA GLY A 128 -29.24 8.08 14.43
C GLY A 128 -27.76 8.21 14.79
N LEU A 129 -27.04 7.09 14.99
CA LEU A 129 -25.60 7.10 15.24
C LEU A 129 -24.83 7.85 14.14
N VAL A 130 -23.94 8.74 14.58
CA VAL A 130 -22.99 9.45 13.72
C VAL A 130 -21.63 8.78 13.84
N ILE A 131 -21.09 8.31 12.73
CA ILE A 131 -19.78 7.67 12.66
C ILE A 131 -18.85 8.53 11.81
N GLU A 132 -17.64 8.77 12.30
CA GLU A 132 -16.62 9.46 11.53
C GLU A 132 -15.98 8.50 10.51
N ALA A 133 -16.02 8.86 9.24
CA ALA A 133 -15.31 8.15 8.19
C ALA A 133 -13.99 8.87 7.91
N ARG A 134 -12.87 8.31 8.40
CA ARG A 134 -11.58 8.99 8.29
C ARG A 134 -10.97 8.84 6.89
N PRO A 135 -10.38 9.90 6.34
CA PRO A 135 -9.61 9.81 5.12
C PRO A 135 -8.28 9.10 5.40
N VAL A 136 -7.93 8.14 4.54
CA VAL A 136 -6.66 7.42 4.59
C VAL A 136 -5.57 8.23 3.89
N GLY A 137 -5.90 8.86 2.75
CA GLY A 137 -4.96 9.68 2.01
C GLY A 137 -5.45 10.09 0.61
N PRO A 138 -4.71 10.96 -0.09
CA PRO A 138 -5.00 11.34 -1.46
C PRO A 138 -4.75 10.19 -2.44
N LYS A 139 -5.55 10.12 -3.50
CA LYS A 139 -5.39 9.13 -4.59
C LYS A 139 -4.50 9.72 -5.68
N TYR A 140 -3.41 9.02 -5.98
CA TYR A 140 -2.53 9.36 -7.10
C TYR A 140 -2.83 8.45 -8.28
N PHE A 141 -3.34 9.04 -9.36
CA PHE A 141 -3.66 8.31 -10.60
C PHE A 141 -2.53 8.39 -11.63
N TYR A 142 -1.60 9.31 -11.44
CA TYR A 142 -0.51 9.55 -12.38
C TYR A 142 0.81 9.12 -11.76
N GLN A 143 1.64 8.48 -12.58
CA GLN A 143 3.03 8.26 -12.27
C GLN A 143 3.83 9.45 -12.78
N GLU A 144 4.58 10.09 -11.89
CA GLU A 144 5.49 11.15 -12.30
C GLU A 144 6.58 10.59 -13.21
N ARG A 145 6.85 11.28 -14.33
CA ARG A 145 7.96 10.90 -15.20
C ARG A 145 9.26 11.15 -14.46
N GLN A 146 10.17 10.18 -14.48
CA GLN A 146 11.52 10.39 -13.97
C GLN A 146 12.16 11.53 -14.77
N GLY A 147 12.29 12.69 -14.13
CA GLY A 147 12.92 13.87 -14.71
C GLY A 147 14.44 13.75 -14.74
N PHE A 148 15.08 14.72 -15.40
CA PHE A 148 16.52 14.89 -15.32
C PHE A 148 16.90 15.34 -13.90
N SER A 149 17.50 14.45 -13.11
CA SER A 149 18.01 14.77 -11.77
C SER A 149 19.54 14.72 -11.77
N PRO A 150 20.24 15.88 -11.79
CA PRO A 150 21.71 15.94 -11.72
C PRO A 150 22.28 15.15 -10.55
N LEU A 151 21.58 15.16 -9.41
CA LEU A 151 21.95 14.39 -8.23
C LEU A 151 21.84 12.87 -8.46
N SER A 152 20.86 12.43 -9.26
CA SER A 152 20.74 11.01 -9.64
C SER A 152 21.84 10.56 -10.58
N PHE A 153 22.36 11.45 -11.44
CA PHE A 153 23.54 11.16 -12.26
C PHE A 153 24.79 11.04 -11.40
N LEU A 154 24.98 11.93 -10.42
CA LEU A 154 26.08 11.83 -9.47
C LEU A 154 26.00 10.54 -8.63
N LYS A 155 24.80 10.11 -8.23
CA LYS A 155 24.60 8.85 -7.49
C LYS A 155 24.69 7.59 -8.36
N ASN A 156 24.85 7.74 -9.68
CA ASN A 156 24.98 6.60 -10.57
C ASN A 156 26.43 6.06 -10.51
N PRO A 157 26.65 4.81 -10.07
CA PRO A 157 27.98 4.24 -9.92
C PRO A 157 28.78 4.25 -11.23
N MET A 158 28.13 4.09 -12.38
CA MET A 158 28.86 4.15 -13.66
C MET A 158 29.43 5.53 -13.97
N ILE A 159 28.73 6.60 -13.56
CA ILE A 159 29.19 7.98 -13.80
C ILE A 159 30.29 8.35 -12.83
N ILE A 160 30.18 7.95 -11.56
CA ILE A 160 31.27 8.10 -10.58
C ILE A 160 32.51 7.39 -11.09
N MET A 161 32.39 6.12 -11.51
CA MET A 161 33.51 5.36 -12.04
C MET A 161 34.09 6.03 -13.28
N ALA A 162 33.27 6.50 -14.23
CA ALA A 162 33.75 7.21 -15.41
C ALA A 162 34.55 8.49 -15.05
N VAL A 163 34.07 9.28 -14.09
CA VAL A 163 34.77 10.49 -13.62
C VAL A 163 36.07 10.15 -12.88
N VAL A 164 36.04 9.15 -12.00
CA VAL A 164 37.24 8.68 -11.27
C VAL A 164 38.27 8.13 -12.24
N SER A 165 37.86 7.29 -13.20
CA SER A 165 38.75 6.75 -14.23
C SER A 165 39.36 7.85 -15.09
N MET A 166 38.60 8.87 -15.52
CA MET A 166 39.16 10.04 -16.21
C MET A 166 40.16 10.79 -15.32
N GLY A 167 39.84 10.97 -14.04
CA GLY A 167 40.74 11.57 -13.07
C GLY A 167 42.07 10.83 -12.93
N LEU A 168 42.04 9.48 -12.92
CA LEU A 168 43.25 8.66 -12.89
C LEU A 168 44.04 8.73 -14.20
N ILE A 169 43.38 8.67 -15.36
CA ILE A 169 44.06 8.71 -16.67
C ILE A 169 44.83 10.01 -16.86
N PHE A 170 44.25 11.15 -16.46
CA PHE A 170 44.93 12.45 -16.57
C PHE A 170 45.78 12.82 -15.34
N GLY A 171 45.46 12.28 -14.17
CA GLY A 171 46.15 12.56 -12.92
C GLY A 171 47.41 11.73 -12.70
N MET A 172 47.39 10.45 -13.08
CA MET A 172 48.54 9.54 -12.92
C MET A 172 49.82 10.03 -13.59
N PRO A 173 49.81 10.54 -14.84
CA PRO A 173 51.02 11.10 -15.46
C PRO A 173 51.62 12.24 -14.62
N LYS A 174 50.77 13.11 -14.08
CA LYS A 174 51.18 14.27 -13.28
C LYS A 174 51.69 13.91 -11.89
N LEU A 175 51.17 12.83 -11.31
CA LEU A 175 51.68 12.27 -10.05
C LEU A 175 53.03 11.59 -10.27
N MET A 176 53.19 10.82 -11.36
CA MET A 176 54.46 10.18 -11.72
C MET A 176 55.59 11.20 -12.00
N GLU A 177 55.26 12.36 -12.56
CA GLU A 177 56.23 13.45 -12.79
C GLU A 177 56.80 14.03 -11.47
N ASN A 178 56.05 13.98 -10.37
CA ASN A 178 56.45 14.57 -9.07
C ASN A 178 56.74 13.52 -7.98
N MET A 179 56.78 12.22 -8.30
CA MET A 179 57.10 11.15 -7.36
C MET A 179 58.62 10.92 -7.22
N ASP A 180 59.04 10.66 -5.98
CA ASP A 180 60.41 10.25 -5.63
C ASP A 180 60.80 8.91 -6.29
N PRO A 181 62.10 8.67 -6.56
CA PRO A 181 62.57 7.50 -7.31
C PRO A 181 62.22 6.15 -6.64
N GLU A 182 62.17 6.09 -5.31
CA GLU A 182 61.87 4.87 -4.57
C GLU A 182 60.41 4.40 -4.76
N MET A 183 59.45 5.33 -4.77
CA MET A 183 58.04 5.01 -5.01
C MET A 183 57.73 4.70 -6.49
N LYS A 184 58.57 5.15 -7.42
CA LYS A 184 58.44 4.78 -8.84
C LYS A 184 58.79 3.31 -9.07
N GLU A 185 59.84 2.84 -8.41
CA GLU A 185 60.28 1.44 -8.49
C GLU A 185 59.24 0.50 -7.85
N GLU A 186 58.69 0.83 -6.69
CA GLU A 186 57.58 0.07 -6.07
C GLU A 186 56.32 0.04 -6.95
N PHE A 187 56.01 1.16 -7.62
CA PHE A 187 54.87 1.25 -8.53
C PHE A 187 55.09 0.42 -9.81
N GLU A 188 56.30 0.42 -10.35
CA GLU A 188 56.71 -0.42 -11.48
C GLU A 188 56.72 -1.92 -11.13
N GLU A 189 57.08 -2.29 -9.89
CA GLU A 189 56.97 -3.66 -9.39
C GLU A 189 55.51 -4.11 -9.24
N MET A 190 54.62 -3.24 -8.74
CA MET A 190 53.17 -3.51 -8.72
C MET A 190 52.57 -3.60 -10.13
N GLN A 191 53.12 -2.83 -11.08
CA GLN A 191 52.74 -2.87 -12.49
C GLN A 191 53.17 -4.19 -13.16
N LYS A 192 54.35 -4.71 -12.81
CA LYS A 192 54.81 -6.06 -13.22
C LYS A 192 54.01 -7.19 -12.58
N ASN A 193 53.53 -7.02 -11.36
CA ASN A 193 52.75 -8.03 -10.64
C ASN A 193 51.23 -7.98 -10.89
N GLY A 194 50.75 -7.13 -11.80
CA GLY A 194 49.46 -7.33 -12.47
C GLY A 194 48.19 -6.87 -11.72
N VAL A 195 48.29 -6.02 -10.71
CA VAL A 195 47.11 -5.48 -9.99
C VAL A 195 46.71 -4.06 -10.40
N LEU A 196 47.62 -3.23 -10.93
CA LEU A 196 47.25 -1.85 -11.29
C LEU A 196 48.11 -1.17 -12.38
N GLY A 197 48.40 -1.86 -13.48
CA GLY A 197 48.77 -1.15 -14.70
C GLY A 197 49.53 -1.99 -15.73
N SER A 198 49.27 -1.70 -16.98
CA SER A 198 50.24 -1.82 -18.06
C SER A 198 50.20 -0.50 -18.81
N GLY A 199 51.32 0.21 -18.86
CA GLY A 199 51.49 1.55 -19.44
C GLY A 199 51.35 1.64 -20.96
N THR A 200 50.60 0.75 -21.60
CA THR A 200 50.38 0.77 -23.05
C THR A 200 49.01 0.22 -23.37
N THR A 201 48.13 1.12 -23.83
CA THR A 201 46.93 0.80 -24.64
C THR A 201 46.01 -0.29 -24.08
N ASN A 202 44.98 0.11 -23.33
CA ASN A 202 43.63 -0.48 -23.26
C ASN A 202 43.00 -0.38 -21.85
N THR A 203 42.96 0.83 -21.30
CA THR A 203 42.15 1.13 -20.10
C THR A 203 40.67 0.80 -20.32
N ALA A 204 40.15 0.90 -21.55
CA ALA A 204 38.77 0.54 -21.89
C ALA A 204 38.48 -0.99 -21.82
N GLN A 205 39.45 -1.85 -22.16
CA GLN A 205 39.29 -3.31 -22.04
C GLN A 205 39.71 -3.82 -20.66
N GLN A 206 40.66 -3.16 -19.98
CA GLN A 206 40.98 -3.48 -18.60
C GLN A 206 39.90 -3.05 -17.62
N LEU A 207 39.11 -2.00 -17.89
CA LEU A 207 37.94 -1.66 -17.06
C LEU A 207 36.74 -2.60 -17.32
N GLN A 208 36.67 -3.20 -18.52
CA GLN A 208 35.74 -4.30 -18.83
C GLN A 208 36.19 -5.64 -18.23
N ASN A 209 37.50 -5.86 -18.09
CA ASN A 209 38.11 -7.04 -17.47
C ASN A 209 38.46 -6.84 -15.99
N PHE A 210 38.28 -5.64 -15.44
CA PHE A 210 38.32 -5.40 -14.01
C PHE A 210 37.00 -5.95 -13.50
N ASP A 211 37.05 -7.19 -13.05
CA ASP A 211 35.91 -7.91 -12.51
C ASP A 211 35.48 -7.28 -11.18
N LEU A 212 34.86 -6.11 -11.29
CA LEU A 212 34.25 -5.36 -10.20
C LEU A 212 33.16 -6.22 -9.53
N ALA A 213 32.58 -7.18 -10.27
CA ALA A 213 31.67 -8.17 -9.73
C ALA A 213 32.40 -9.18 -8.83
N SER A 214 33.56 -9.72 -9.19
CA SER A 214 34.36 -10.58 -8.29
C SER A 214 34.93 -9.84 -7.08
N TRP A 215 35.30 -8.56 -7.21
CA TRP A 215 35.78 -7.77 -6.08
C TRP A 215 34.66 -7.39 -5.10
N MET A 216 33.46 -7.12 -5.60
CA MET A 216 32.26 -6.88 -4.77
C MET A 216 31.65 -8.18 -4.23
N ALA A 217 31.76 -9.29 -4.95
CA ALA A 217 31.38 -10.63 -4.50
C ALA A 217 32.39 -11.20 -3.47
N GLY A 218 33.65 -10.75 -3.47
CA GLY A 218 34.65 -11.11 -2.47
C GLY A 218 34.49 -10.44 -1.10
N LYS A 219 33.52 -9.53 -0.93
CA LYS A 219 33.10 -8.97 0.38
C LYS A 219 31.75 -9.52 0.86
N THR A 220 31.26 -10.60 0.26
CA THR A 220 30.15 -11.39 0.78
C THR A 220 30.61 -12.81 1.06
N ASP A 221 31.52 -12.99 2.01
CA ASP A 221 31.70 -14.30 2.66
C ASP A 221 32.08 -14.14 4.14
N SER A 222 31.05 -13.97 4.95
CA SER A 222 31.04 -14.43 6.33
C SER A 222 29.60 -14.78 6.72
N GLY A 223 29.25 -16.07 6.63
CA GLY A 223 28.04 -16.57 7.28
C GLY A 223 27.35 -17.77 6.62
N SER A 224 27.91 -18.96 6.82
CA SER A 224 27.19 -20.21 7.15
C SER A 224 25.92 -20.59 6.37
N ALA A 225 25.98 -21.67 5.59
CA ALA A 225 25.31 -22.94 5.92
C ALA A 225 25.46 -23.97 4.78
N SER A 226 26.22 -25.02 5.09
CA SER A 226 25.94 -26.43 4.75
C SER A 226 24.68 -26.73 3.92
N ALA A 227 24.86 -27.39 2.77
CA ALA A 227 24.49 -28.80 2.59
C ALA A 227 24.63 -29.25 1.12
N THR A 228 25.48 -30.25 0.95
CA THR A 228 25.47 -31.32 -0.07
C THR A 228 24.13 -31.56 -0.75
N THR A 229 24.09 -31.69 -2.08
CA THR A 229 23.74 -32.95 -2.81
C THR A 229 23.70 -32.75 -4.34
N GLN A 230 24.72 -33.29 -4.99
CA GLN A 230 24.70 -34.24 -6.11
C GLN A 230 23.55 -34.25 -7.15
N SER A 231 23.98 -34.10 -8.40
CA SER A 231 23.43 -34.48 -9.71
C SER A 231 22.40 -35.62 -9.80
N SER A 232 21.37 -35.44 -10.65
CA SER A 232 21.13 -36.28 -11.85
C SER A 232 19.92 -35.76 -12.67
N ALA A 233 20.18 -35.33 -13.90
CA ALA A 233 19.13 -35.03 -14.89
C ALA A 233 18.92 -36.26 -15.78
N GLY A 234 17.88 -37.04 -15.48
CA GLY A 234 17.44 -38.20 -16.24
C GLY A 234 16.23 -37.86 -17.13
N GLN A 235 16.36 -38.22 -18.40
CA GLN A 235 15.44 -38.08 -19.53
C GLN A 235 13.93 -38.27 -19.23
N ALA A 236 13.13 -37.35 -19.77
CA ALA A 236 11.68 -37.47 -19.89
C ALA A 236 11.28 -38.40 -21.05
N LYS A 237 10.39 -39.37 -20.79
CA LYS A 237 9.70 -40.17 -21.81
C LYS A 237 8.19 -40.15 -21.56
N LYS A 238 7.47 -39.85 -22.64
CA LYS A 238 6.01 -39.90 -22.82
C LYS A 238 5.31 -41.06 -22.10
N ARG A 239 4.19 -40.75 -21.47
CA ARG A 239 2.90 -41.42 -21.68
C ARG A 239 1.76 -40.50 -21.26
#